data_AF-A0A411E8F6-F1
#
_entry.id   AF-A0A411E8F6-F1
#
_cell.length_a   1.000
_cell.length_b   1.000
_cell.length_c   1.000
_cell.angle_alpha   90.00
_cell.angle_beta   90.00
_cell.angle_gamma   90.00
#
_symmetry.space_group_name_H-M   'P 1'
#
loop_
_entity.id
_entity.type
_entity.pdbx_description
1 polymer ?
#
loop_
_entity_poly.entity_id
_entity_poly.type
_entity_poly.pdbx_seq_one_letter_code
_entity_poly.pdbx_strand_id
1 'polypeptide(L)' 'MEKVWVLLIAVLIFAVFAFLLWKLTSSDAKTEYGTKMWKHWPTRLSYYQGVIFYSAGLTLISMFLLKWANVLTW' A
#
# COMPACT_ATOMS: atom_id res chain seq x y z
N MET A 1 8.80 17.24 15.32
CA MET A 1 8.53 17.25 13.87
C MET A 1 7.29 18.07 13.62
N GLU A 2 7.27 18.99 12.66
CA GLU A 2 5.99 19.62 12.29
C GLU A 2 5.03 18.55 11.77
N LYS A 3 3.72 18.72 12.02
CA LYS A 3 2.69 17.76 11.59
C LYS A 3 2.77 17.44 10.09
N VAL A 4 3.25 18.41 9.30
CA VAL A 4 3.49 18.27 7.85
C VAL A 4 4.53 17.20 7.54
N TRP A 5 5.63 17.12 8.29
CA TRP A 5 6.68 16.11 8.09
C TRP A 5 6.18 14.70 8.41
N VAL A 6 5.35 14.55 9.43
CA VAL A 6 4.73 13.26 9.79
C VAL A 6 3.82 12.77 8.66
N LEU A 7 3.01 13.67 8.08
CA LEU A 7 2.16 13.35 6.94
C LEU A 7 2.99 12.95 5.70
N LEU A 8 4.07 13.67 5.40
CA LEU A 8 4.95 13.33 4.28
C LEU A 8 5.57 11.94 4.43
N ILE A 9 6.03 11.58 5.65
CA ILE A 9 6.57 10.26 5.94
C ILE A 9 5.50 9.18 5.75
N ALA A 10 4.28 9.41 6.24
CA ALA A 10 3.17 8.46 6.09
C ALA A 10 2.85 8.22 4.59
N VAL A 11 2.79 9.29 3.79
CA VAL A 11 2.53 9.19 2.35
C VAL A 11 3.66 8.46 1.62
N LEU A 12 4.92 8.70 1.99
CA LEU A 12 6.07 7.99 1.43
C LEU A 12 6.02 6.49 1.74
N ILE A 13 5.77 6.13 3.00
CA ILE A 13 5.64 4.72 3.41
C ILE A 13 4.50 4.05 2.65
N PHE A 14 3.35 4.72 2.55
CA PHE A 14 2.20 4.21 1.78
C PHE A 14 2.55 3.99 0.31
N ALA A 15 3.20 4.96 -0.34
CA ALA A 15 3.59 4.85 -1.74
C ALA A 15 4.58 3.69 -1.96
N VAL A 16 5.53 3.49 -1.04
CA VAL A 16 6.48 2.37 -1.09
C VAL A 16 5.75 1.03 -0.97
N PHE A 17 4.86 0.87 0.02
CA PHE A 17 4.09 -0.37 0.16
C PHE A 17 3.15 -0.62 -1.01
N ALA A 18 2.47 0.40 -1.51
CA ALA A 18 1.61 0.30 -2.67
C ALA A 18 2.40 -0.14 -3.91
N PHE A 19 3.58 0.43 -4.13
CA PHE A 19 4.45 0.05 -5.23
C PHE A 19 4.96 -1.39 -5.10
N LEU A 20 5.40 -1.79 -3.90
CA LEU A 20 5.89 -3.15 -3.64
C LEU A 20 4.77 -4.18 -3.83
N LEU A 21 3.61 -3.96 -3.22
CA LEU A 21 2.46 -4.86 -3.33
C LEU A 21 1.98 -4.96 -4.77
N TRP A 22 1.87 -3.83 -5.48
CA TRP A 22 1.52 -3.83 -6.89
C TRP A 22 2.55 -4.61 -7.72
N LYS A 23 3.85 -4.38 -7.53
CA LYS A 23 4.90 -5.08 -8.29
C LYS A 23 4.90 -6.58 -8.02
N LEU A 24 4.71 -7.01 -6.78
CA LEU A 24 4.69 -8.43 -6.39
C LEU A 24 3.42 -9.12 -6.90
N THR A 25 2.25 -8.55 -6.63
CA THR A 25 0.97 -9.23 -6.90
C THR A 25 0.42 -9.02 -8.30
N SER A 26 0.88 -8.02 -9.06
CA SER A 26 0.31 -7.74 -10.40
C SER A 26 0.62 -8.83 -11.42
N SER A 27 1.77 -9.49 -11.31
CA SER A 27 2.15 -10.61 -12.17
C SER A 27 1.31 -11.85 -11.85
N ASP A 28 1.16 -12.16 -10.57
CA ASP A 28 0.39 -13.31 -10.10
C ASP A 28 -1.11 -13.13 -10.34
N ALA A 29 -1.66 -11.95 -10.04
CA ALA A 29 -3.06 -11.63 -10.31
C ALA A 29 -3.39 -11.70 -11.80
N LYS A 30 -2.49 -11.29 -12.69
CA LYS A 30 -2.70 -11.42 -14.14
C LYS A 30 -2.72 -12.89 -14.61
N THR A 31 -1.98 -13.75 -13.91
CA THR A 31 -1.90 -15.19 -14.19
C THR A 31 -3.12 -15.92 -13.64
N GLU A 32 -3.55 -15.59 -12.42
CA GLU A 32 -4.66 -16.23 -11.70
C GLU A 32 -6.04 -15.84 -12.25
N TYR A 33 -6.27 -14.56 -12.54
CA TYR A 33 -7.54 -14.12 -13.16
C TYR A 33 -7.63 -14.48 -14.65
N GLY A 34 -6.52 -14.85 -15.29
CA GLY A 34 -6.44 -15.06 -16.72
C GLY A 34 -6.59 -13.76 -17.54
N THR A 35 -6.04 -13.75 -18.75
CA THR A 35 -5.96 -12.55 -19.60
C THR A 35 -7.32 -11.94 -19.97
N LYS A 36 -8.39 -12.75 -19.93
CA LYS A 36 -9.76 -12.34 -20.27
C LYS A 36 -10.46 -11.61 -19.10
N MET A 37 -10.31 -12.10 -17.87
CA MET A 37 -10.92 -11.51 -16.68
C MET A 37 -10.09 -10.33 -16.15
N TRP A 38 -8.77 -10.37 -16.31
CA TRP A 38 -7.90 -9.21 -16.03
C TRP A 38 -8.19 -8.00 -16.94
N LYS A 39 -8.76 -8.20 -18.14
CA LYS A 39 -9.22 -7.09 -18.99
C LYS A 39 -10.53 -6.46 -18.49
N HIS A 40 -11.22 -7.10 -17.56
CA HIS A 40 -12.46 -6.59 -17.01
C HIS A 40 -12.17 -5.52 -15.96
N TRP A 41 -12.72 -4.32 -16.17
CA TRP A 41 -12.48 -3.15 -15.32
C TRP A 41 -12.83 -3.39 -13.84
N PRO A 42 -13.95 -4.04 -13.48
CA PRO A 42 -14.30 -4.31 -12.08
C PRO A 42 -13.25 -5.18 -11.37
N THR A 43 -12.72 -6.20 -12.05
CA THR A 43 -11.70 -7.10 -11.52
C THR A 43 -10.40 -6.36 -11.19
N ARG A 44 -9.99 -5.43 -12.06
CA ARG A 44 -8.84 -4.55 -11.77
C ARG A 44 -9.12 -3.62 -10.60
N LEU A 45 -10.33 -3.09 -10.51
CA LEU A 45 -10.71 -2.15 -9.44
C LEU A 45 -10.69 -2.85 -8.07
N SER A 46 -11.25 -4.06 -7.98
CA SER A 46 -11.16 -4.90 -6.79
C SER A 46 -9.73 -5.24 -6.40
N TYR A 47 -8.86 -5.52 -7.38
CA TYR A 47 -7.43 -5.73 -7.14
C TYR A 47 -6.76 -4.48 -6.58
N TYR A 48 -6.95 -3.31 -7.20
CA TYR A 48 -6.39 -2.04 -6.71
C TYR A 48 -6.93 -1.66 -5.34
N GLN A 49 -8.21 -1.91 -5.06
CA GLN A 49 -8.80 -1.71 -3.75
C GLN A 49 -8.10 -2.58 -2.69
N GLY A 50 -7.80 -3.84 -3.00
CA GLY A 50 -6.99 -4.72 -2.15
C GLY A 50 -5.60 -4.14 -1.89
N VAL A 51 -4.88 -3.76 -2.95
CA VAL A 51 -3.53 -3.15 -2.83
C VAL A 51 -3.56 -1.92 -1.92
N ILE A 52 -4.54 -1.03 -2.09
CA ILE A 52 -4.70 0.16 -1.25
C ILE A 52 -4.97 -0.23 0.20
N PHE A 53 -5.86 -1.19 0.44
CA PHE A 53 -6.24 -1.61 1.79
C PHE A 53 -5.06 -2.24 2.56
N TYR A 54 -4.32 -3.15 1.91
CA TYR A 54 -3.12 -3.74 2.50
C TYR A 54 -2.02 -2.69 2.72
N SER A 55 -1.84 -1.77 1.77
CA SER A 55 -0.85 -0.69 1.89
C SER A 55 -1.18 0.26 3.04
N ALA A 56 -2.46 0.61 3.22
CA ALA A 56 -2.93 1.42 4.34
C ALA A 56 -2.69 0.72 5.68
N GLY A 57 -3.03 -0.57 5.77
CA GLY A 57 -2.78 -1.38 6.96
C GLY A 57 -1.30 -1.45 7.33
N LEU A 58 -0.43 -1.75 6.36
CA LEU A 58 1.03 -1.76 6.56
C LEU A 58 1.57 -0.39 6.97
N THR A 59 1.06 0.69 6.37
CA THR A 59 1.47 2.05 6.70
C THR A 59 1.12 2.40 8.15
N LEU A 60 -0.07 2.05 8.62
CA LEU A 60 -0.48 2.26 10.01
C LEU A 60 0.40 1.48 10.99
N ILE A 61 0.71 0.21 10.68
CA ILE A 61 1.61 -0.62 11.48
C ILE A 61 3.01 0.00 11.52
N SER A 62 3.56 0.41 10.38
CA SER A 62 4.87 1.06 10.31
C SER A 62 4.90 2.38 11.08
N MET A 63 3.85 3.19 10.97
CA MET A 63 3.74 4.45 11.72
C MET A 63 3.68 4.22 13.24
N PHE A 64 2.94 3.19 13.66
CA PHE A 64 2.88 2.77 15.06
C PHE A 64 4.25 2.29 15.57
N LEU A 65 4.95 1.47 14.79
CA LEU A 65 6.30 1.01 15.12
C LEU A 65 7.31 2.17 15.21
N LEU A 66 7.25 3.14 14.30
CA LEU A 66 8.11 4.31 14.34
C LEU A 66 7.84 5.21 15.55
N LYS A 67 6.57 5.30 15.98
CA LYS A 67 6.22 5.96 17.24
C LYS A 67 6.77 5.19 18.45
N TRP A 68 6.58 3.87 18.46
CA TRP A 68 7.06 3.00 19.54
C TRP A 68 8.60 3.04 19.69
N ALA A 69 9.32 3.10 18.57
CA ALA A 69 10.77 3.23 18.54
C ALA A 69 11.30 4.65 18.88
N ASN A 70 10.43 5.58 19.30
CA ASN A 70 10.75 6.99 19.55
C ASN A 70 11.36 7.73 18.34
N VAL A 71 11.20 7.21 17.12
CA VAL A 71 11.61 7.89 15.88
C VAL A 71 10.63 9.01 15.54
N LEU A 72 9.34 8.74 15.74
CA LEU A 72 8.29 9.75 15.66
C LEU A 72 7.82 10.14 17.06
N THR A 73 8.31 11.27 17.54
CA THR A 73 7.94 11.90 18.81
C THR A 73 6.84 12.94 18.59
N TRP A 74 5.60 12.46 18.52
CA TRP A 74 4.39 13.29 18.52
C TRP A 74 3.28 12.67 19.39
#